data_AF-A0A9W9YCE4-F1
#
_entry.id   AF-A0A9W9YCE4-F1
#
_cell.length_a   1.000
_cell.length_b   1.000
_cell.length_c   1.000
_cell.angle_alpha   90.00
_cell.angle_beta   90.00
_cell.angle_gamma   90.00
#
_symmetry.space_group_name_H-M   'P 1'
#
loop_
_entity.id
_entity.type
_entity.pdbx_description
1 polymer ?
#
loop_
_entity_poly.entity_id
_entity_poly.type
_entity_poly.pdbx_seq_one_letter_code
_entity_poly.pdbx_strand_id
1 'polypeptide(L)'
;MNENCLLLNVYVPANATSSSTLAVMLWIHGGAFILGDTLAYDGSVLATEGDVIVVRAAYRLGIFGFLSANSDNLRGNYGMMDQIEAMKCVNKNIARYSVKLAMSCLVGNCYVNAVCIV
;
A
#
# COMPACT_ATOMS: atom_id res chain seq x y z
N MET A 1 18.28 -2.53 -0.89
CA MET A 1 18.04 -2.75 0.55
C MET A 1 18.58 -1.55 1.31
N ASN A 2 17.70 -0.75 1.89
CA ASN A 2 18.01 0.41 2.73
C ASN A 2 16.91 0.44 3.81
N GLU A 3 17.22 0.85 5.04
CA GLU A 3 16.23 0.98 6.13
C GLU A 3 15.23 2.13 5.88
N ASN A 4 15.59 3.10 5.04
CA ASN A 4 14.66 4.08 4.48
C ASN A 4 13.84 3.46 3.33
N CYS A 5 13.03 2.45 3.65
CA CYS A 5 12.23 1.71 2.68
C CYS A 5 10.76 2.15 2.60
N LEU A 6 10.30 3.04 3.48
CA LEU A 6 8.89 3.47 3.55
C LEU A 6 8.54 4.45 2.42
N LEU A 7 8.28 3.88 1.25
CA LEU A 7 7.95 4.58 0.02
C LEU A 7 6.56 4.18 -0.48
N LEU A 8 5.91 5.13 -1.16
CA LEU A 8 4.63 4.96 -1.83
C LEU A 8 4.85 5.14 -3.34
N ASN A 9 4.54 4.13 -4.13
CA ASN A 9 4.53 4.24 -5.59
C ASN A 9 3.11 4.47 -6.07
N VAL A 10 2.87 5.57 -6.80
CA VAL A 10 1.53 5.97 -7.26
C VAL A 10 1.46 5.87 -8.77
N TYR A 11 0.45 5.17 -9.26
CA TYR A 11 0.13 4.96 -10.67
C TYR A 11 -1.21 5.61 -10.96
N VAL A 12 -1.22 6.55 -11.88
CA VAL A 12 -2.41 7.27 -12.32
C VAL A 12 -2.62 6.96 -13.80
N PRO A 13 -3.83 6.59 -14.24
CA PRO A 13 -4.10 6.35 -15.64
C PRO A 13 -3.85 7.61 -16.47
N ALA A 14 -3.28 7.47 -17.67
CA ALA A 14 -2.84 8.60 -18.50
C ALA A 14 -3.98 9.55 -18.90
N ASN A 15 -5.22 9.06 -18.93
CA ASN A 15 -6.41 9.82 -19.28
C ASN A 15 -7.05 10.54 -18.06
N ALA A 16 -6.46 10.41 -16.86
CA ALA A 16 -6.95 11.09 -15.68
C ALA A 16 -6.79 12.61 -15.81
N THR A 17 -7.86 13.34 -15.54
CA THR A 17 -7.88 14.80 -15.49
C THR A 17 -8.09 15.27 -14.05
N SER A 18 -7.85 16.56 -13.77
CA SER A 18 -8.15 17.13 -12.44
C SER A 18 -9.65 17.06 -12.06
N SER A 19 -10.53 16.79 -13.03
CA SER A 19 -11.96 16.57 -12.82
C SER A 19 -12.37 15.10 -12.70
N SER A 20 -11.44 14.16 -12.93
CA SER A 20 -11.74 12.73 -12.89
C SER A 20 -11.98 12.26 -11.45
N THR A 21 -13.04 11.47 -11.25
CA THR A 21 -13.36 10.85 -9.96
C THR A 21 -13.01 9.38 -9.99
N LEU A 22 -11.73 9.07 -9.75
CA LEU A 22 -11.20 7.71 -9.81
C LEU A 22 -11.19 7.07 -8.42
N ALA A 23 -11.53 5.77 -8.34
CA ALA A 23 -11.31 4.99 -7.13
C ALA A 23 -9.81 4.77 -6.89
N VAL A 24 -9.40 4.52 -5.65
CA VAL A 24 -7.98 4.51 -5.28
C VAL A 24 -7.62 3.17 -4.69
N MET A 25 -6.90 2.34 -5.43
CA MET A 25 -6.36 1.08 -4.94
C MET A 25 -5.07 1.25 -4.16
N LEU A 26 -5.05 1.08 -2.83
CA LEU A 26 -3.81 0.79 -2.12
C LEU A 26 -3.52 -0.72 -2.14
N TRP A 27 -2.31 -1.09 -2.52
CA TRP A 27 -1.85 -2.47 -2.65
C TRP A 27 -0.66 -2.72 -1.74
N ILE A 28 -0.74 -3.79 -0.95
CA ILE A 28 0.30 -4.22 -0.03
C ILE A 28 0.79 -5.58 -0.49
N HIS A 29 2.10 -5.71 -0.71
CA HIS A 29 2.66 -6.95 -1.22
C HIS A 29 2.60 -8.08 -0.18
N GLY A 30 2.49 -9.31 -0.68
CA GLY A 30 2.66 -10.53 0.11
C GLY A 30 4.14 -10.85 0.41
N GLY A 31 4.42 -12.11 0.74
CA GLY A 31 5.78 -12.60 1.04
C GLY A 31 6.02 -12.96 2.50
N ALA A 32 4.97 -13.48 3.17
CA ALA A 32 5.03 -14.02 4.54
C ALA A 32 5.64 -13.07 5.57
N PHE A 33 5.53 -11.75 5.35
CA PHE A 33 6.15 -10.70 6.16
C PHE A 33 7.68 -10.73 6.24
N ILE A 34 8.35 -11.55 5.43
CA ILE A 34 9.82 -11.74 5.46
C ILE A 34 10.47 -11.18 4.19
N LEU A 35 9.76 -11.22 3.06
CA LEU A 35 10.25 -10.84 1.75
C LEU A 35 9.18 -10.09 0.94
N GLY A 36 9.61 -9.40 -0.11
CA GLY A 36 8.77 -8.61 -1.00
C GLY A 36 9.18 -7.14 -1.06
N ASP A 37 8.72 -6.45 -2.10
CA ASP A 37 8.95 -5.03 -2.29
C ASP A 37 7.84 -4.40 -3.14
N THR A 38 7.92 -3.08 -3.32
CA THR A 38 6.98 -2.30 -4.15
C THR A 38 7.39 -2.16 -5.61
N LEU A 39 8.44 -2.84 -6.06
CA LEU A 39 8.98 -2.76 -7.43
C LEU A 39 8.75 -4.07 -8.21
N ALA A 40 8.49 -5.17 -7.53
CA ALA A 40 8.32 -6.51 -8.11
C ALA A 40 7.09 -6.64 -9.03
N TYR A 41 6.15 -5.70 -8.92
CA TYR A 41 4.97 -5.63 -9.78
C TYR A 41 4.96 -4.30 -10.54
N ASP A 42 4.21 -4.20 -11.63
CA ASP A 42 3.90 -2.92 -12.26
C ASP A 42 2.40 -2.63 -12.11
N GLY A 43 2.06 -1.47 -11.55
CA GLY A 43 0.68 -1.03 -11.35
C GLY A 43 0.05 -0.37 -12.57
N SER A 44 0.82 -0.11 -13.64
CA SER A 44 0.38 0.65 -14.81
C SER A 44 -0.80 0.03 -15.55
N VAL A 45 -0.74 -1.28 -15.80
CA VAL A 45 -1.80 -2.04 -16.48
C VAL A 45 -3.09 -1.97 -15.67
N LEU A 46 -3.00 -2.22 -14.37
CA LEU A 46 -4.15 -2.26 -13.49
C LEU A 46 -4.78 -0.87 -13.27
N ALA A 47 -3.96 0.19 -13.28
CA ALA A 47 -4.45 1.56 -13.27
C ALA A 47 -5.20 1.91 -14.57
N THR A 48 -4.68 1.46 -15.72
CA THR A 48 -5.22 1.79 -17.04
C THR A 48 -6.47 0.97 -17.37
N GLU A 49 -6.45 -0.34 -17.16
CA GLU A 49 -7.57 -1.23 -17.46
C GLU A 49 -8.69 -1.12 -16.43
N GLY A 50 -8.34 -0.88 -15.17
CA GLY A 50 -9.30 -0.74 -14.08
C GLY A 50 -9.91 0.66 -13.94
N ASP A 51 -9.37 1.66 -14.64
CA ASP A 51 -9.68 3.08 -14.46
C ASP A 51 -9.63 3.51 -12.97
N VAL A 52 -8.54 3.13 -12.30
CA VAL A 52 -8.30 3.39 -10.87
C VAL A 52 -6.90 3.94 -10.63
N ILE A 53 -6.73 4.73 -9.57
CA ILE A 53 -5.39 5.11 -9.09
C ILE A 53 -4.84 3.94 -8.30
N VAL A 54 -3.65 3.44 -8.64
CA VAL A 54 -3.01 2.35 -7.88
C VAL A 54 -1.85 2.91 -7.06
N VAL A 55 -1.93 2.78 -5.75
CA VAL A 55 -0.90 3.12 -4.79
C VAL A 55 -0.30 1.83 -4.24
N ARG A 56 1.02 1.72 -4.21
CA ARG A 56 1.71 0.57 -3.63
C ARG A 56 2.58 1.03 -2.47
N ALA A 57 2.39 0.43 -1.30
CA ALA A 57 3.10 0.83 -0.10
C ALA A 57 4.11 -0.22 0.33
N ALA A 58 5.32 0.25 0.64
CA ALA A 58 6.34 -0.55 1.30
C ALA A 58 6.12 -0.52 2.81
N TYR A 59 6.43 -1.63 3.46
CA TYR A 59 6.36 -1.77 4.91
C TYR A 59 7.56 -2.57 5.41
N ARG A 60 7.92 -2.42 6.69
CA ARG A 60 9.04 -3.17 7.27
C ARG A 60 8.74 -4.67 7.32
N LEU A 61 9.77 -5.47 7.03
CA LEU A 61 9.72 -6.93 6.98
C LEU A 61 10.65 -7.57 8.01
N GLY A 62 10.44 -8.85 8.27
CA GLY A 62 11.27 -9.69 9.12
C GLY A 62 11.44 -9.08 10.52
N ILE A 63 12.67 -9.11 11.01
CA ILE A 63 13.02 -8.62 12.35
C ILE A 63 12.71 -7.13 12.52
N PHE A 64 12.87 -6.32 11.47
CA PHE A 64 12.61 -4.87 11.52
C PHE A 64 11.11 -4.55 11.59
N GLY A 65 10.26 -5.40 11.05
CA GLY A 65 8.81 -5.22 11.03
C GLY A 65 8.09 -5.88 12.20
N PHE A 66 8.58 -7.01 12.69
CA PHE A 66 7.76 -7.92 13.51
C PHE A 66 8.46 -8.48 14.75
N LEU A 67 9.70 -8.09 15.05
CA LEU A 67 10.34 -8.49 16.30
C LEU A 67 9.54 -7.97 17.50
N SER A 68 9.19 -8.89 18.40
CA SER A 68 8.51 -8.60 19.66
C SER A 68 9.22 -9.32 20.81
N ALA A 69 9.32 -8.67 21.96
CA ALA A 69 9.81 -9.28 23.21
C ALA A 69 8.73 -9.32 24.30
N ASN A 70 7.44 -9.25 23.93
CA ASN A 70 6.32 -9.22 24.88
C ASN A 70 6.51 -8.22 26.03
N SER A 71 7.13 -7.08 25.71
CA SER A 71 7.37 -5.97 26.63
C SER A 71 6.90 -4.68 25.99
N ASP A 72 6.56 -3.68 26.80
CA ASP A 72 6.08 -2.39 26.31
C ASP A 72 7.10 -1.66 25.41
N ASN A 73 8.39 -1.96 25.61
CA ASN A 73 9.48 -1.36 24.85
C ASN A 73 9.70 -2.02 23.47
N LEU A 74 9.20 -3.25 23.26
CA LEU A 74 9.34 -3.98 22.00
C LEU A 74 8.08 -4.80 21.73
N ARG A 75 7.01 -4.09 21.33
CA ARG A 75 5.67 -4.65 21.11
C ARG A 75 5.54 -5.40 19.78
N GLY A 76 6.45 -5.16 18.84
CA GLY A 76 6.39 -5.68 17.47
C GLY A 76 5.30 -5.03 16.62
N ASN A 77 4.94 -5.70 15.52
CA ASN A 77 3.93 -5.25 14.55
C ASN A 77 4.20 -3.87 13.91
N TYR A 78 5.45 -3.42 13.92
CA TYR A 78 5.87 -2.19 13.25
C TYR A 78 5.55 -2.21 11.75
N GLY A 79 5.67 -3.36 11.10
CA GLY A 79 5.25 -3.52 9.69
C GLY A 79 3.74 -3.30 9.49
N MET A 80 2.89 -3.70 10.45
CA MET A 80 1.45 -3.38 10.39
C MET A 80 1.19 -1.90 10.67
N MET A 81 1.95 -1.28 11.56
CA MET A 81 1.85 0.16 11.80
C MET A 81 2.23 0.97 10.56
N ASP A 82 3.24 0.52 9.80
CA ASP A 82 3.61 1.14 8.53
C ASP A 82 2.48 1.07 7.51
N GLN A 83 1.76 -0.06 7.43
CA GLN A 83 0.60 -0.20 6.56
C GLN A 83 -0.54 0.75 6.97
N ILE A 84 -0.77 0.92 8.28
CA ILE A 84 -1.74 1.89 8.81
C ILE A 84 -1.34 3.32 8.45
N GLU A 85 -0.06 3.65 8.59
CA GLU A 85 0.42 4.99 8.28
C GLU A 85 0.38 5.27 6.77
N ALA A 86 0.63 4.26 5.93
CA ALA A 86 0.41 4.34 4.49
C ALA A 86 -1.05 4.64 4.16
N MET A 87 -2.02 3.94 4.79
CA MET A 87 -3.45 4.22 4.60
C MET A 87 -3.82 5.66 4.98
N LYS A 88 -3.32 6.16 6.12
CA LYS A 88 -3.56 7.54 6.54
C LYS A 88 -2.93 8.55 5.59
N CYS A 89 -1.70 8.27 5.13
CA CYS A 89 -0.99 9.12 4.19
C CYS A 89 -1.74 9.20 2.85
N VAL A 90 -2.22 8.06 2.33
CA VAL A 90 -3.06 8.03 1.13
C VAL A 90 -4.33 8.83 1.36
N ASN A 91 -5.11 8.54 2.40
CA ASN A 91 -6.37 9.24 2.67
C ASN A 91 -6.19 10.78 2.79
N LYS A 92 -5.09 11.24 3.42
CA LYS A 92 -4.79 12.67 3.57
C LYS A 92 -4.40 13.35 2.26
N ASN A 93 -3.71 12.65 1.36
CA ASN A 93 -3.17 13.23 0.12
C ASN A 93 -4.05 12.99 -1.10
N ILE A 94 -4.91 11.97 -1.07
CA ILE A 94 -5.69 11.54 -2.24
C ILE A 94 -6.86 12.46 -2.58
N ALA A 95 -7.29 13.31 -1.65
CA ALA A 95 -8.23 14.40 -1.93
C ALA A 95 -7.72 15.35 -3.04
N ARG A 96 -6.41 15.35 -3.32
CA ARG A 96 -5.82 16.08 -4.45
C ARG A 96 -6.07 15.42 -5.81
N TYR A 97 -6.49 14.15 -5.82
CA TYR A 97 -6.55 13.31 -7.03
C TYR A 97 -7.96 12.74 -7.31
N SER A 98 -8.86 12.62 -6.31
CA SER A 98 -10.18 11.98 -6.51
C SER A 98 -11.28 12.48 -5.56
N VAL A 99 -12.54 12.55 -6.02
CA VAL A 99 -13.73 12.97 -5.24
C VAL A 99 -14.63 11.79 -4.82
N LYS A 100 -14.22 10.53 -5.03
CA LYS A 100 -14.99 9.35 -4.62
C LYS A 100 -14.10 8.35 -3.88
N LEU A 101 -14.38 8.16 -2.58
CA LEU A 101 -13.75 7.16 -1.72
C LEU A 101 -14.62 5.90 -1.76
N ALA A 102 -14.15 4.82 -2.37
CA ALA A 102 -14.86 3.55 -2.49
C ALA A 102 -13.94 2.40 -2.04
N MET A 103 -14.06 2.05 -0.77
CA MET A 103 -13.05 1.28 -0.03
C MET A 103 -13.39 -0.22 -0.04
N SER A 104 -12.59 -1.06 -0.71
CA SER A 104 -12.79 -2.53 -0.79
C SER A 104 -11.46 -3.29 -0.86
N CYS A 105 -11.35 -4.42 -0.15
CA CYS A 105 -10.11 -5.16 0.07
C CYS A 105 -10.07 -6.46 -0.76
N LEU A 106 -9.07 -6.68 -1.64
CA LEU A 106 -9.01 -7.89 -2.48
C LEU A 106 -7.65 -8.60 -2.54
N VAL A 107 -7.71 -9.93 -2.67
CA VAL A 107 -6.79 -10.86 -2.01
C VAL A 107 -5.52 -11.35 -2.78
N GLY A 108 -4.32 -10.75 -2.80
CA GLY A 108 -3.13 -11.26 -3.55
C GLY A 108 -2.30 -12.38 -2.87
N ASN A 109 -2.00 -13.46 -3.61
CA ASN A 109 -1.77 -14.85 -3.15
C ASN A 109 -0.72 -15.23 -2.05
N CYS A 110 -1.09 -16.33 -1.36
CA CYS A 110 -0.46 -17.33 -0.47
C CYS A 110 -0.07 -17.05 1.00
N TYR A 111 0.32 -15.85 1.46
CA TYR A 111 0.70 -15.70 2.91
C TYR A 111 0.40 -14.37 3.59
N VAL A 112 0.04 -13.32 2.86
CA VAL A 112 -0.45 -12.07 3.47
C VAL A 112 -1.52 -11.55 2.54
N ASN A 113 -2.68 -11.31 3.12
CA ASN A 113 -3.80 -10.85 2.35
C ASN A 113 -4.21 -9.42 2.77
N ALA A 114 -3.68 -8.39 2.07
CA ALA A 114 -4.34 -7.08 2.01
C ALA A 114 -3.99 -6.30 0.72
N VAL A 115 -4.94 -6.13 -0.20
CA VAL A 115 -4.93 -5.01 -1.16
C VAL A 115 -6.03 -4.08 -0.69
N CYS A 116 -5.69 -3.03 0.04
CA CYS A 116 -6.62 -2.02 0.51
C CYS A 116 -6.99 -1.02 -0.59
N ILE A 117 -7.99 -1.26 -1.44
CA ILE A 117 -8.55 -0.15 -2.23
C ILE A 117 -9.35 0.77 -1.30
N VAL A 118 -9.05 2.07 -1.30
CA VAL A 118 -9.75 3.19 -0.64
C VAL A 118 -10.85 3.77 -1.50
#